data_AF-A0A9P5W4H7-F1
#
_entry.id   AF-A0A9P5W4H7-F1
#
_cell.length_a   1.000
_cell.length_b   1.000
_cell.length_c   1.000
_cell.angle_alpha   90.00
_cell.angle_beta   90.00
_cell.angle_gamma   90.00
#
_symmetry.space_group_name_H-M   'P 1'
#
loop_
_entity.id
_entity.type
_entity.pdbx_description
1 polymer ?
#
loop_
_entity_poly.entity_id
_entity_poly.type
_entity_poly.pdbx_seq_one_letter_code
_entity_poly.pdbx_strand_id
1 'polypeptide(L)'
;MDEKKKTASIVEIQKVFGRSPEQHILNVVKESCQGALSLPSFTDTLQTIKSHFFERNYDAVFQNPDHLPVYSARYAPSRALCYYKMFLEHPILMKVLEGGPSTILCIGSGAGSELLGIAAAMVHANPTPKTKKVASYKKEESAREKQAGEKSNEPPPAEDTAQSIATTTEATLGLENLSLSKCTDSTSGGSGSTEGITPKVAKPKKSKSNKHQVTLVMQDYVDWSPILDPMEAVVRARMQLGPERLRCETEIGNVLDLSEGLLERVAKADLITFLFVLNELFQDKKRTMLLVARIVAAMPSGAHMLVVDSAGSFSNLKVGERTYMVYMMLDHLKDLEIVHQDDATWYRCPPGVTYPLKLENMRHFIRIYRKL
;
A
#
# COMPACT_ATOMS: atom_id res chain seq x y z
N MET A 1 -8.99 -31.98 16.85
CA MET A 1 -7.65 -31.93 16.21
C MET A 1 -7.34 -30.55 15.61
N ASP A 2 -8.26 -29.58 15.70
CA ASP A 2 -8.11 -28.22 15.13
C ASP A 2 -7.38 -27.19 16.01
N GLU A 3 -7.35 -27.34 17.34
CA GLU A 3 -6.63 -26.38 18.20
C GLU A 3 -5.11 -26.45 18.04
N LYS A 4 -4.55 -27.66 17.85
CA LYS A 4 -3.08 -27.85 17.77
C LYS A 4 -2.44 -27.21 16.53
N LYS A 5 -3.19 -26.92 15.46
CA LYS A 5 -2.68 -26.19 14.29
C LYS A 5 -2.68 -24.67 14.49
N LYS A 6 -3.59 -24.14 15.30
CA LYS A 6 -3.64 -22.69 15.61
C LYS A 6 -2.54 -22.27 16.59
N THR A 7 -2.12 -23.17 17.48
CA THR A 7 -1.03 -22.91 18.43
C THR A 7 0.37 -22.90 17.79
N ALA A 8 0.56 -23.56 16.64
CA ALA A 8 1.87 -23.66 15.99
C ALA A 8 2.32 -22.34 15.32
N SER A 9 1.41 -21.50 14.82
CA SER A 9 1.77 -20.21 14.19
C SER A 9 2.10 -19.12 15.21
N ILE A 10 1.44 -19.13 16.38
CA ILE A 10 1.69 -18.18 17.47
C ILE A 10 3.14 -18.28 17.96
N VAL A 11 3.71 -19.50 17.94
CA VAL A 11 5.08 -19.78 18.41
C VAL A 11 6.16 -19.31 17.41
N GLU A 12 5.83 -19.00 16.15
CA GLU A 12 6.78 -18.42 15.19
C GLU A 12 6.69 -16.88 15.15
N ILE A 13 5.48 -16.32 15.17
CA ILE A 13 5.26 -14.87 15.17
C ILE A 13 5.80 -14.23 16.46
N GLN A 14 5.60 -14.87 17.62
CA GLN A 14 6.16 -14.39 18.89
C GLN A 14 7.70 -14.43 18.94
N LYS A 15 8.36 -15.30 18.16
CA LYS A 15 9.83 -15.31 18.08
C LYS A 15 10.36 -14.08 17.33
N VAL A 16 9.58 -13.57 16.37
CA VAL A 16 9.93 -12.37 15.61
C VAL A 16 9.57 -11.12 16.41
N PHE A 17 8.29 -10.97 16.74
CA PHE A 17 7.77 -9.73 17.35
C PHE A 17 7.90 -9.65 18.87
N GLY A 18 8.20 -10.77 19.54
CA GLY A 18 8.12 -10.84 20.99
C GLY A 18 6.67 -10.68 21.45
N ARG A 19 6.43 -9.67 22.32
CA ARG A 19 5.12 -9.45 22.96
C ARG A 19 4.17 -8.55 22.17
N SER A 20 4.68 -7.65 21.32
CA SER A 20 3.86 -6.71 20.56
C SER A 20 4.49 -6.46 19.18
N PRO A 21 3.81 -6.86 18.09
CA PRO A 21 4.19 -6.48 16.73
C PRO A 21 4.30 -4.97 16.53
N GLU A 22 3.39 -4.21 17.14
CA GLU A 22 3.36 -2.75 17.02
C GLU A 22 4.59 -2.10 17.65
N GLN A 23 4.94 -2.50 18.88
CA GLN A 23 6.18 -2.03 19.49
C GLN A 23 7.42 -2.46 18.68
N HIS A 24 7.38 -3.66 18.10
CA HIS A 24 8.48 -4.14 17.27
C HIS A 24 8.65 -3.28 16.00
N ILE A 25 7.57 -2.94 15.30
CA ILE A 25 7.58 -2.02 14.15
C ILE A 25 8.19 -0.66 14.56
N LEU A 26 7.77 -0.10 15.69
CA LEU A 26 8.30 1.17 16.19
C LEU A 26 9.80 1.09 16.54
N ASN A 27 10.25 -0.05 17.07
CA ASN A 27 11.67 -0.27 17.36
C ASN A 27 12.51 -0.32 16.08
N VAL A 28 12.00 -0.95 15.01
CA VAL A 28 12.65 -0.93 13.69
C VAL A 28 12.83 0.50 13.20
N VAL A 29 11.77 1.32 13.21
CA VAL A 29 11.88 2.74 12.79
C VAL A 29 12.87 3.51 13.66
N LYS A 30 12.80 3.32 14.99
CA LYS A 30 13.69 4.02 15.92
C LYS A 30 15.16 3.71 15.64
N GLU A 31 15.47 2.45 15.33
CA GLU A 31 16.82 2.02 14.99
C GLU A 31 17.27 2.54 13.63
N SER A 32 16.45 2.38 12.59
CA SER A 32 16.79 2.87 11.24
C SER A 32 16.93 4.40 11.18
N CYS A 33 16.19 5.12 12.02
CA CYS A 33 16.21 6.58 12.10
C CYS A 33 17.02 7.12 13.28
N GLN A 34 17.84 6.30 13.95
CA GLN A 34 18.57 6.72 15.15
C GLN A 34 19.47 7.94 14.88
N GLY A 35 20.12 7.97 13.70
CA GLY A 35 20.94 9.09 13.26
C GLY A 35 20.14 10.40 13.24
N ALA A 36 18.97 10.40 12.61
CA ALA A 36 18.07 11.55 12.55
C ALA A 36 17.60 11.98 13.95
N LEU A 37 17.12 11.02 14.76
CA LEU A 37 16.60 11.28 16.11
C LEU A 37 17.66 11.87 17.07
N SER A 38 18.94 11.72 16.73
CA SER A 38 20.07 12.23 17.52
C SER A 38 20.60 13.58 17.01
N LEU A 39 20.05 14.12 15.92
CA LEU A 39 20.48 15.41 15.38
C LEU A 39 20.15 16.55 16.34
N PRO A 40 21.11 17.44 16.66
CA PRO A 40 20.83 18.65 17.44
C PRO A 40 19.80 19.55 16.77
N SER A 41 19.77 19.59 15.42
CA SER A 41 18.84 20.37 14.61
C SER A 41 17.46 19.70 14.42
N PHE A 42 17.22 18.50 14.96
CA PHE A 42 16.02 17.71 14.67
C PHE A 42 14.72 18.51 14.84
N THR A 43 14.61 19.23 15.96
CA THR A 43 13.40 20.02 16.29
C THR A 43 13.20 21.17 15.31
N ASP A 44 14.27 21.88 14.96
CA ASP A 44 14.22 23.03 14.03
C ASP A 44 13.88 22.56 12.63
N THR A 45 14.54 21.50 12.14
CA THR A 45 14.24 20.86 10.86
C THR A 45 12.80 20.37 10.80
N LEU A 46 12.32 19.70 11.87
CA LEU A 46 10.93 19.24 11.94
C LEU A 46 9.94 20.41 11.90
N GLN A 47 10.26 21.54 12.53
CA GLN A 47 9.40 22.72 12.49
C GLN A 47 9.36 23.33 11.09
N THR A 48 10.50 23.39 10.39
CA THR A 48 10.57 23.83 8.98
C THR A 48 9.71 22.94 8.08
N ILE A 49 9.82 21.61 8.22
CA ILE A 49 8.98 20.64 7.48
C ILE A 49 7.48 20.92 7.70
N LYS A 50 7.06 21.16 8.96
CA LYS A 50 5.66 21.47 9.27
C LYS A 50 5.20 22.77 8.61
N SER A 51 6.03 23.81 8.58
CA SER A 51 5.72 25.08 7.92
C SER A 51 5.50 24.87 6.41
N HIS A 52 6.35 24.09 5.74
CA HIS A 52 6.17 23.78 4.32
C HIS A 52 4.89 22.98 4.04
N PHE A 53 4.51 22.02 4.90
CA PHE A 53 3.21 21.34 4.77
C PHE A 53 2.02 22.28 4.95
N PHE A 54 2.11 23.23 5.88
CA PHE A 54 1.08 24.25 6.07
C PHE A 54 0.89 25.10 4.81
N GLU A 55 2.00 25.45 4.15
CA GLU A 55 2.04 26.20 2.89
C GLU A 55 1.73 25.35 1.64
N ARG A 56 1.57 24.03 1.79
CA ARG A 56 1.44 23.04 0.69
C ARG A 56 2.64 23.05 -0.27
N ASN A 57 3.82 23.41 0.23
CA ASN A 57 5.07 23.40 -0.53
C ASN A 57 5.79 22.06 -0.36
N TYR A 58 5.26 21.01 -1.01
CA TYR A 58 5.80 19.65 -0.91
C TYR A 58 7.23 19.54 -1.46
N ASP A 59 7.56 20.30 -2.52
CA ASP A 59 8.91 20.32 -3.09
C ASP A 59 9.95 20.80 -2.07
N ALA A 60 9.66 21.85 -1.29
CA ALA A 60 10.57 22.29 -0.23
C ALA A 60 10.71 21.26 0.90
N VAL A 61 9.72 20.38 1.11
CA VAL A 61 9.85 19.27 2.05
C VAL A 61 10.80 18.21 1.51
N PHE A 62 10.57 17.73 0.28
CA PHE A 62 11.18 16.50 -0.21
C PHE A 62 12.43 16.70 -1.08
N GLN A 63 12.65 17.89 -1.65
CA GLN A 63 13.87 18.16 -2.42
C GLN A 63 15.08 18.54 -1.55
N ASN A 64 14.87 18.79 -0.24
CA ASN A 64 15.97 18.97 0.70
C ASN A 64 16.34 17.64 1.36
N PRO A 65 17.54 17.06 1.08
CA PRO A 65 17.96 15.79 1.64
C PRO A 65 17.99 15.78 3.18
N ASP A 66 18.26 16.92 3.83
CA ASP A 66 18.33 17.01 5.29
C ASP A 66 16.94 16.84 5.95
N HIS A 67 15.87 17.08 5.19
CA HIS A 67 14.51 16.90 5.67
C HIS A 67 14.10 15.43 5.70
N LEU A 68 14.59 14.61 4.78
CA LEU A 68 14.09 13.24 4.56
C LEU A 68 14.23 12.33 5.80
N PRO A 69 15.39 12.28 6.50
CA PRO A 69 15.52 11.45 7.69
C PRO A 69 14.63 11.93 8.85
N VAL A 70 14.48 13.25 9.00
CA VAL A 70 13.61 13.86 10.04
C VAL A 70 12.14 13.59 9.73
N TYR A 71 11.74 13.70 8.46
CA TYR A 71 10.41 13.37 7.97
C TYR A 71 10.08 11.90 8.23
N SER A 72 10.95 10.98 7.80
CA SER A 72 10.73 9.54 8.01
C SER A 72 10.62 9.21 9.50
N ALA A 73 11.53 9.72 10.34
CA ALA A 73 11.49 9.52 11.79
C ALA A 73 10.18 10.00 12.44
N ARG A 74 9.60 11.10 11.92
CA ARG A 74 8.37 11.72 12.45
C ARG A 74 7.09 11.05 11.97
N TYR A 75 6.98 10.77 10.68
CA TYR A 75 5.71 10.45 10.02
C TYR A 75 5.60 8.97 9.64
N ALA A 76 6.71 8.27 9.40
CA ALA A 76 6.67 6.85 9.06
C ALA A 76 6.09 5.93 10.15
N PRO A 77 6.37 6.12 11.46
CA PRO A 77 5.92 5.18 12.49
C PRO A 77 4.41 4.99 12.53
N SER A 78 3.63 6.08 12.53
CA SER A 78 2.17 6.00 12.62
C SER A 78 1.56 5.38 11.36
N ARG A 79 2.08 5.77 10.18
CA ARG A 79 1.67 5.22 8.87
C ARG A 79 1.99 3.73 8.76
N ALA A 80 3.20 3.30 9.14
CA ALA A 80 3.59 1.90 9.14
C ALA A 80 2.67 1.03 9.99
N LEU A 81 2.31 1.48 11.20
CA LEU A 81 1.38 0.74 12.05
C LEU A 81 -0.04 0.66 11.46
N CYS A 82 -0.49 1.71 10.79
CA CYS A 82 -1.78 1.73 10.10
C CYS A 82 -1.79 0.77 8.90
N TYR A 83 -0.76 0.83 8.06
CA TYR A 83 -0.64 -0.04 6.89
C TYR A 83 -0.50 -1.51 7.29
N TYR A 84 0.29 -1.79 8.32
CA TYR A 84 0.36 -3.12 8.92
C TYR A 84 -1.04 -3.64 9.30
N LYS A 85 -1.81 -2.83 10.04
CA LYS A 85 -3.17 -3.18 10.45
C LYS A 85 -4.11 -3.39 9.25
N MET A 86 -4.06 -2.52 8.25
CA MET A 86 -4.84 -2.67 7.01
C MET A 86 -4.59 -4.02 6.34
N PHE A 87 -3.33 -4.43 6.19
CA PHE A 87 -3.01 -5.72 5.59
C PHE A 87 -3.51 -6.91 6.42
N LEU A 88 -3.56 -6.79 7.75
CA LEU A 88 -4.13 -7.83 8.62
C LEU A 88 -5.65 -7.90 8.58
N GLU A 89 -6.33 -6.75 8.47
CA GLU A 89 -7.79 -6.67 8.59
C GLU A 89 -8.51 -6.89 7.27
N HIS A 90 -7.82 -6.72 6.12
CA HIS A 90 -8.40 -6.94 4.81
C HIS A 90 -7.91 -8.26 4.19
N PRO A 91 -8.76 -9.31 4.12
CA PRO A 91 -8.36 -10.61 3.56
C PRO A 91 -7.83 -10.53 2.12
N ILE A 92 -8.29 -9.55 1.34
CA ILE A 92 -7.82 -9.30 -0.03
C ILE A 92 -6.32 -8.95 -0.02
N LEU A 93 -5.90 -8.06 0.88
CA LEU A 93 -4.51 -7.64 1.01
C LEU A 93 -3.64 -8.75 1.58
N MET A 94 -4.10 -9.45 2.63
CA MET A 94 -3.38 -10.60 3.18
C MET A 94 -3.18 -11.70 2.13
N LYS A 95 -4.18 -11.95 1.27
CA LYS A 95 -4.09 -12.94 0.20
C LYS A 95 -3.02 -12.60 -0.84
N VAL A 96 -2.71 -11.32 -1.08
CA VAL A 96 -1.57 -10.93 -1.94
C VAL A 96 -0.26 -11.45 -1.33
N LEU A 97 -0.12 -11.37 0.00
CA LEU A 97 1.08 -11.85 0.71
C LEU A 97 1.15 -13.38 0.84
N GLU A 98 0.01 -14.07 0.87
CA GLU A 98 -0.10 -15.54 1.03
C GLU A 98 -0.18 -16.31 -0.31
N GLY A 99 -0.61 -15.66 -1.38
CA GLY A 99 -1.10 -16.30 -2.61
C GLY A 99 -0.05 -16.91 -3.51
N GLY A 100 1.24 -16.59 -3.30
CA GLY A 100 2.32 -16.95 -4.20
C GLY A 100 3.47 -15.96 -4.12
N PRO A 101 4.45 -16.05 -5.04
CA PRO A 101 5.25 -14.89 -5.38
C PRO A 101 4.35 -13.75 -5.87
N SER A 102 4.50 -12.55 -5.33
CA SER A 102 3.69 -11.39 -5.70
C SER A 102 4.55 -10.15 -5.89
N THR A 103 4.07 -9.21 -6.71
CA THR A 103 4.68 -7.89 -6.89
C THR A 103 3.71 -6.81 -6.41
N ILE A 104 4.18 -5.96 -5.50
CA ILE A 104 3.45 -4.79 -5.02
C ILE A 104 4.19 -3.54 -5.51
N LEU A 105 3.52 -2.74 -6.34
CA LEU A 105 4.03 -1.44 -6.79
C LEU A 105 3.50 -0.36 -5.85
N CYS A 106 4.42 0.26 -5.12
CA CYS A 106 4.11 1.27 -4.12
C CYS A 106 4.39 2.67 -4.66
N ILE A 107 3.34 3.43 -4.98
CA ILE A 107 3.46 4.79 -5.53
C ILE A 107 3.60 5.81 -4.40
N GLY A 108 4.67 6.62 -4.42
CA GLY A 108 4.96 7.60 -3.37
C GLY A 108 5.45 6.97 -2.06
N SER A 109 6.15 5.84 -2.15
CA SER A 109 6.47 4.97 -1.01
C SER A 109 7.66 5.43 -0.16
N GLY A 110 8.33 6.51 -0.57
CA GLY A 110 9.72 6.79 -0.24
C GLY A 110 10.09 6.84 1.25
N ALA A 111 9.16 7.24 2.11
CA ALA A 111 9.45 7.42 3.53
C ALA A 111 9.59 6.11 4.35
N GLY A 112 9.33 4.94 3.75
CA GLY A 112 9.55 3.62 4.34
C GLY A 112 8.36 3.03 5.13
N SER A 113 7.23 3.74 5.18
CA SER A 113 6.03 3.28 5.90
C SER A 113 5.44 2.01 5.32
N GLU A 114 5.39 1.91 3.99
CA GLU A 114 4.88 0.72 3.29
C GLU A 114 5.83 -0.46 3.41
N LEU A 115 7.15 -0.24 3.24
CA LEU A 115 8.16 -1.25 3.50
C LEU A 115 7.95 -1.89 4.87
N LEU A 116 7.83 -1.07 5.92
CA LEU A 116 7.64 -1.55 7.29
C LEU A 116 6.29 -2.24 7.51
N GLY A 117 5.20 -1.60 7.10
CA GLY A 117 3.85 -2.09 7.34
C GLY A 117 3.60 -3.41 6.63
N ILE A 118 4.01 -3.50 5.36
CA ILE A 118 3.84 -4.70 4.54
C ILE A 118 4.80 -5.80 5.01
N ALA A 119 6.07 -5.49 5.26
CA ALA A 119 7.01 -6.49 5.78
C ALA A 119 6.56 -7.07 7.12
N ALA A 120 6.01 -6.25 8.02
CA ALA A 120 5.44 -6.74 9.26
C ALA A 120 4.24 -7.66 9.02
N ALA A 121 3.35 -7.31 8.08
CA ALA A 121 2.21 -8.17 7.71
C ALA A 121 2.69 -9.50 7.07
N MET A 122 3.79 -9.49 6.31
CA MET A 122 4.37 -10.71 5.73
C MET A 122 4.84 -11.74 6.77
N VAL A 123 5.16 -11.31 7.99
CA VAL A 123 5.47 -12.22 9.10
C VAL A 123 4.24 -13.03 9.53
N HIS A 124 3.04 -12.47 9.36
CA HIS A 124 1.77 -13.16 9.60
C HIS A 124 1.34 -14.03 8.42
N ALA A 125 1.73 -13.65 7.21
CA ALA A 125 1.47 -14.40 5.97
C ALA A 125 2.25 -15.72 6.00
N ASN A 126 1.66 -16.71 6.65
CA ASN A 126 2.16 -18.06 6.70
C ASN A 126 1.63 -18.86 5.51
N PRO A 127 2.44 -19.74 4.90
CA PRO A 127 1.95 -20.74 3.97
C PRO A 127 0.94 -21.62 4.69
N THR A 128 -0.35 -21.38 4.53
CA THR A 128 -1.33 -22.37 5.00
C THR A 128 -1.04 -23.65 4.23
N PRO A 129 -0.66 -24.79 4.88
CA PRO A 129 -0.45 -26.02 4.15
C PRO A 129 -1.79 -26.37 3.52
N LYS A 130 -1.86 -26.38 2.17
CA LYS A 130 -3.08 -26.72 1.42
C LYS A 130 -3.68 -27.99 2.02
N THR A 131 -4.72 -27.86 2.83
CA THR A 131 -5.49 -29.01 3.28
C THR A 131 -6.12 -29.57 2.02
N LYS A 132 -5.79 -30.83 1.67
CA LYS A 132 -6.51 -31.54 0.61
C LYS A 132 -8.00 -31.39 0.93
N LYS A 133 -8.77 -30.80 0.01
CA LYS A 133 -10.22 -30.70 0.15
C LYS A 133 -10.77 -32.11 0.39
N VAL A 134 -11.20 -32.38 1.62
CA VAL A 134 -12.13 -33.47 1.89
C VAL A 134 -13.52 -32.86 1.68
N ALA A 135 -14.23 -33.38 0.70
CA ALA A 135 -15.58 -32.96 0.36
C ALA A 135 -16.58 -33.40 1.43
N SER A 136 -17.24 -32.46 2.11
CA SER A 136 -18.43 -32.63 2.98
C SER A 136 -18.59 -31.38 3.87
N TYR A 137 -19.72 -30.72 4.12
CA TYR A 137 -21.14 -30.86 3.81
C TYR A 137 -21.75 -29.43 3.83
N LYS A 138 -22.76 -29.18 3.00
CA LYS A 138 -23.73 -28.08 3.17
C LYS A 138 -24.79 -28.52 4.16
N LYS A 139 -25.05 -27.75 5.23
CA LYS A 139 -26.39 -27.31 5.70
C LYS A 139 -26.26 -26.59 7.03
N GLU A 140 -27.23 -25.70 7.28
CA GLU A 140 -27.56 -25.03 8.55
C GLU A 140 -26.95 -23.65 8.81
N GLU A 141 -27.37 -22.69 7.99
CA GLU A 141 -27.51 -21.30 8.45
C GLU A 141 -28.75 -20.65 7.81
N SER A 142 -29.93 -21.22 8.09
CA SER A 142 -31.23 -20.63 7.76
C SER A 142 -32.21 -20.67 8.95
N ALA A 143 -31.70 -20.59 10.18
CA ALA A 143 -32.53 -20.77 11.38
C ALA A 143 -32.14 -19.88 12.58
N ARG A 144 -31.52 -18.71 12.36
CA ARG A 144 -31.24 -17.76 13.47
C ARG A 144 -31.68 -16.32 13.25
N GLU A 145 -32.40 -16.02 12.18
CA GLU A 145 -33.28 -14.85 12.13
C GLU A 145 -34.69 -15.30 12.52
N LYS A 146 -34.98 -15.20 13.83
CA LYS A 146 -36.31 -15.01 14.44
C LYS A 146 -36.19 -15.29 15.94
N GLN A 147 -35.77 -14.28 16.69
CA GLN A 147 -36.26 -13.95 18.05
C GLN A 147 -35.32 -12.94 18.70
N ALA A 148 -35.76 -11.68 18.76
CA ALA A 148 -35.67 -10.80 19.93
C ALA A 148 -35.80 -9.34 19.48
N GLY A 149 -37.03 -8.88 19.33
CA GLY A 149 -37.36 -7.48 19.57
C GLY A 149 -37.87 -7.37 21.01
N GLU A 150 -37.26 -6.51 21.83
CA GLU A 150 -37.92 -5.36 22.47
C GLU A 150 -37.02 -4.70 23.55
N LYS A 151 -36.68 -3.43 23.25
CA LYS A 151 -36.65 -2.22 24.08
C LYS A 151 -35.93 -2.16 25.44
N SER A 152 -34.99 -1.21 25.53
CA SER A 152 -35.07 -0.08 26.49
C SER A 152 -34.20 1.10 26.03
N ASN A 153 -34.78 2.31 26.05
CA ASN A 153 -34.21 3.60 25.64
C ASN A 153 -33.42 4.27 26.78
N GLU A 154 -32.27 4.90 26.48
CA GLU A 154 -31.87 6.22 27.00
C GLU A 154 -30.74 6.82 26.11
N PRO A 155 -30.66 8.16 25.94
CA PRO A 155 -30.00 8.79 24.78
C PRO A 155 -28.54 9.23 25.04
N PRO A 156 -27.67 9.26 24.01
CA PRO A 156 -26.37 9.92 24.06
C PRO A 156 -26.45 11.41 23.62
N PRO A 157 -25.48 12.26 23.99
CA PRO A 157 -25.54 13.71 23.73
C PRO A 157 -25.01 14.11 22.34
N ALA A 158 -25.82 14.96 21.69
CA ALA A 158 -25.55 15.98 20.66
C ALA A 158 -24.37 15.79 19.68
N GLU A 159 -24.72 15.43 18.44
CA GLU A 159 -23.94 15.66 17.21
C GLU A 159 -24.29 17.02 16.59
N ASP A 160 -23.27 17.65 16.00
CA ASP A 160 -23.36 18.88 15.21
C ASP A 160 -23.77 18.53 13.77
N THR A 161 -24.84 19.19 13.31
CA THR A 161 -25.60 18.87 12.10
C THR A 161 -24.87 19.29 10.81
N ALA A 162 -24.69 18.37 9.86
CA ALA A 162 -24.53 18.71 8.45
C ALA A 162 -25.50 17.85 7.62
N GLN A 163 -26.51 18.50 7.07
CA GLN A 163 -27.61 17.91 6.31
C GLN A 163 -27.13 17.30 4.98
N SER A 164 -27.48 16.04 4.76
CA SER A 164 -27.43 15.36 3.46
C SER A 164 -28.65 15.74 2.62
N ILE A 165 -28.43 16.22 1.39
CA ILE A 165 -29.45 16.22 0.34
C ILE A 165 -29.03 15.21 -0.71
N ALA A 166 -29.76 14.09 -0.76
CA ALA A 166 -29.70 13.16 -1.86
C ALA A 166 -30.40 13.79 -3.07
N THR A 167 -29.68 13.92 -4.18
CA THR A 167 -30.30 14.14 -5.50
C THR A 167 -29.60 13.26 -6.51
N THR A 168 -30.34 12.26 -6.98
CA THR A 168 -30.00 11.39 -8.10
C THR A 168 -30.03 12.24 -9.37
N THR A 169 -28.87 12.49 -9.97
CA THR A 169 -28.78 12.95 -11.36
C THR A 169 -27.56 12.31 -11.99
N GLU A 170 -27.80 11.41 -12.93
CA GLU A 170 -26.80 10.93 -13.88
C GLU A 170 -26.23 12.12 -14.63
N ALA A 171 -24.95 12.40 -14.43
CA ALA A 171 -24.19 13.35 -15.23
C ALA A 171 -23.14 12.55 -15.99
N THR A 172 -23.38 12.36 -17.29
CA THR A 172 -22.48 11.71 -18.24
C THR A 172 -21.18 12.54 -18.32
N LEU A 173 -20.12 12.07 -17.67
CA LEU A 173 -18.78 12.62 -17.80
C LEU A 173 -18.20 12.14 -19.14
N GLY A 174 -18.07 13.07 -20.10
CA GLY A 174 -17.53 12.83 -21.44
C GLY A 174 -16.09 12.33 -21.44
N LEU A 175 -15.93 11.02 -21.23
CA LEU A 175 -14.70 10.24 -21.39
C LEU A 175 -14.50 9.73 -22.83
N GLU A 176 -15.36 10.15 -23.75
CA GLU A 176 -15.30 9.77 -25.16
C GLU A 176 -14.30 10.67 -25.88
N ASN A 177 -12.99 10.36 -25.81
CA ASN A 177 -11.98 10.71 -26.83
C ASN A 177 -10.55 10.25 -26.45
N LEU A 178 -10.41 9.00 -25.99
CA LEU A 178 -9.12 8.32 -25.92
C LEU A 178 -9.15 7.05 -26.78
N SER A 179 -9.31 7.23 -28.09
CA SER A 179 -9.13 6.18 -29.09
C SER A 179 -7.63 6.04 -29.42
N LEU A 180 -7.01 4.95 -28.96
CA LEU A 180 -5.64 4.58 -29.31
C LEU A 180 -5.62 3.81 -30.65
N SER A 181 -4.98 4.40 -31.65
CA SER A 181 -4.67 3.77 -32.93
C SER A 181 -3.55 2.72 -32.77
N LYS A 182 -3.79 1.51 -33.27
CA LYS A 182 -2.79 0.44 -33.37
C LYS A 182 -1.76 0.78 -34.44
N CYS A 183 -0.48 0.87 -34.07
CA CYS A 183 0.62 0.82 -35.02
C CYS A 183 1.04 -0.65 -35.22
N THR A 184 0.81 -1.13 -36.44
CA THR A 184 1.44 -2.32 -37.01
C THR A 184 2.82 -1.93 -37.52
N ASP A 185 3.83 -2.75 -37.28
CA ASP A 185 5.03 -2.73 -38.12
C ASP A 185 5.55 -4.13 -38.41
N SER A 186 6.13 -4.23 -39.60
CA SER A 186 6.37 -5.44 -40.36
C SER A 186 7.85 -5.62 -40.66
N THR A 187 8.32 -6.85 -40.46
CA THR A 187 9.29 -7.65 -41.26
C THR A 187 10.80 -7.32 -41.36
N SER A 188 11.53 -8.44 -41.44
CA SER A 188 12.86 -8.73 -42.04
C SER A 188 14.07 -8.58 -41.11
N GLY A 189 15.07 -9.46 -41.09
CA GLY A 189 15.41 -10.69 -41.82
C GLY A 189 16.91 -10.97 -41.59
N GLY A 190 17.38 -12.22 -41.68
CA GLY A 190 18.81 -12.52 -41.87
C GLY A 190 19.47 -13.50 -40.89
N SER A 191 19.95 -14.61 -41.46
CA SER A 191 20.59 -15.78 -40.85
C SER A 191 22.08 -15.60 -40.47
N GLY A 192 22.58 -16.43 -39.55
CA GLY A 192 24.01 -16.70 -39.40
C GLY A 192 24.30 -17.80 -38.37
N SER A 193 24.62 -18.99 -38.85
CA SER A 193 25.01 -20.18 -38.07
C SER A 193 26.52 -20.24 -37.86
N THR A 194 26.97 -20.51 -36.63
CA THR A 194 28.25 -21.20 -36.37
C THR A 194 28.16 -22.03 -35.08
N GLU A 195 28.56 -23.29 -35.18
CA GLU A 195 28.67 -24.25 -34.08
C GLU A 195 30.03 -24.14 -33.36
N GLY A 196 30.05 -24.49 -32.08
CA GLY A 196 31.15 -25.24 -31.49
C GLY A 196 32.03 -24.50 -30.46
N ILE A 197 31.72 -24.70 -29.16
CA ILE A 197 32.51 -25.51 -28.20
C ILE A 197 31.93 -25.22 -26.80
N THR A 198 31.33 -26.22 -26.18
CA THR A 198 30.71 -26.11 -24.85
C THR A 198 31.66 -26.60 -23.75
N PRO A 199 32.00 -25.77 -22.76
CA PRO A 199 32.47 -26.27 -21.48
C PRO A 199 31.25 -26.75 -20.67
N LYS A 200 31.33 -27.94 -20.07
CA LYS A 200 30.31 -28.47 -19.15
C LYS A 200 30.20 -27.59 -17.91
N VAL A 201 29.35 -26.56 -17.96
CA VAL A 201 28.92 -25.79 -16.80
C VAL A 201 27.97 -26.68 -15.99
N ALA A 202 28.32 -26.92 -14.73
CA ALA A 202 27.47 -27.62 -13.79
C ALA A 202 26.09 -26.94 -13.76
N LYS A 203 25.03 -27.70 -14.02
CA LYS A 203 23.65 -27.20 -13.97
C LYS A 203 23.44 -26.53 -12.61
N PRO A 204 23.08 -25.23 -12.55
CA PRO A 204 22.71 -24.63 -11.29
C PRO A 204 21.54 -25.45 -10.75
N LYS A 205 21.68 -25.97 -9.53
CA LYS A 205 20.57 -26.58 -8.80
C LYS A 205 19.45 -25.55 -8.84
N LYS A 206 18.36 -25.82 -9.56
CA LYS A 206 17.16 -24.97 -9.53
C LYS A 206 16.84 -24.72 -8.07
N SER A 207 17.08 -23.50 -7.59
CA SER A 207 16.63 -23.14 -6.25
C SER A 207 15.13 -23.38 -6.28
N LYS A 208 14.62 -24.13 -5.30
CA LYS A 208 13.17 -24.27 -5.16
C LYS A 208 12.68 -22.84 -4.94
N SER A 209 12.06 -22.23 -5.95
CA SER A 209 11.53 -20.87 -5.83
C SER A 209 10.63 -20.86 -4.60
N ASN A 210 10.91 -19.95 -3.68
CA ASN A 210 10.13 -19.86 -2.47
C ASN A 210 8.71 -19.45 -2.88
N LYS A 211 7.71 -20.18 -2.41
CA LYS A 211 6.32 -20.04 -2.90
C LYS A 211 5.62 -18.77 -2.37
N HIS A 212 6.29 -17.92 -1.59
CA HIS A 212 5.70 -16.76 -0.88
C HIS A 212 6.68 -15.57 -0.83
N GLN A 213 7.33 -15.29 -1.96
CA GLN A 213 8.22 -14.14 -2.09
C GLN A 213 7.43 -12.89 -2.49
N VAL A 214 7.54 -11.81 -1.73
CA VAL A 214 6.93 -10.53 -2.09
C VAL A 214 8.03 -9.62 -2.64
N THR A 215 7.80 -9.04 -3.81
CA THR A 215 8.63 -7.96 -4.37
C THR A 215 7.92 -6.63 -4.13
N LEU A 216 8.52 -5.76 -3.34
CA LEU A 216 8.09 -4.37 -3.17
C LEU A 216 8.86 -3.50 -4.15
N VAL A 217 8.16 -2.87 -5.09
CA VAL A 217 8.71 -1.85 -5.98
C VAL A 217 8.30 -0.50 -5.41
N MET A 218 9.22 0.15 -4.69
CA MET A 218 9.01 1.45 -4.04
C MET A 218 9.36 2.55 -5.05
N GLN A 219 8.33 3.18 -5.59
CA GLN A 219 8.48 4.26 -6.56
C GLN A 219 8.30 5.60 -5.84
N ASP A 220 9.21 6.53 -6.08
CA ASP A 220 9.11 7.93 -5.62
C ASP A 220 9.83 8.86 -6.61
N TYR A 221 9.56 10.17 -6.58
CA TYR A 221 10.29 11.14 -7.40
C TYR A 221 11.59 11.63 -6.72
N VAL A 222 11.73 11.34 -5.43
CA VAL A 222 12.91 11.65 -4.62
C VAL A 222 13.74 10.40 -4.36
N ASP A 223 15.06 10.57 -4.24
CA ASP A 223 15.96 9.50 -3.82
C ASP A 223 15.87 9.27 -2.31
N TRP A 224 15.15 8.22 -1.93
CA TRP A 224 15.01 7.78 -0.55
C TRP A 224 15.98 6.67 -0.16
N SER A 225 16.92 6.27 -1.01
CA SER A 225 17.91 5.22 -0.70
C SER A 225 18.66 5.45 0.62
N PRO A 226 19.03 6.69 1.04
CA PRO A 226 19.71 6.90 2.31
C PRO A 226 18.85 6.57 3.54
N ILE A 227 17.52 6.45 3.38
CA ILE A 227 16.56 6.06 4.41
C ILE A 227 16.13 4.59 4.22
N LEU A 228 15.79 4.21 2.99
CA LEU A 228 15.22 2.90 2.69
C LEU A 228 16.25 1.77 2.83
N ASP A 229 17.50 1.96 2.39
CA ASP A 229 18.53 0.92 2.47
C ASP A 229 18.84 0.51 3.93
N PRO A 230 19.15 1.44 4.87
CA PRO A 230 19.35 1.05 6.26
C PRO A 230 18.07 0.53 6.90
N MET A 231 16.90 1.07 6.55
CA MET A 231 15.63 0.58 7.08
C MET A 231 15.32 -0.86 6.63
N GLU A 232 15.56 -1.18 5.36
CA GLU A 232 15.43 -2.53 4.81
C GLU A 232 16.36 -3.49 5.55
N ALA A 233 17.61 -3.12 5.78
CA ALA A 233 18.57 -3.95 6.51
C ALA A 233 18.05 -4.30 7.92
N VAL A 234 17.51 -3.32 8.65
CA VAL A 234 16.92 -3.54 9.98
C VAL A 234 15.64 -4.38 9.90
N VAL A 235 14.77 -4.13 8.91
CA VAL A 235 13.55 -4.94 8.66
C VAL A 235 13.92 -6.40 8.45
N ARG A 236 14.87 -6.69 7.56
CA ARG A 236 15.30 -8.06 7.26
C ARG A 236 15.87 -8.76 8.48
N ALA A 237 16.73 -8.06 9.22
CA ALA A 237 17.37 -8.60 10.41
C ALA A 237 16.36 -8.89 11.53
N ARG A 238 15.48 -7.93 11.84
CA ARG A 238 14.53 -8.04 12.95
C ARG A 238 13.32 -8.90 12.63
N MET A 239 12.80 -8.80 11.41
CA MET A 239 11.61 -9.55 10.97
C MET A 239 11.96 -10.93 10.38
N GLN A 240 13.24 -11.27 10.28
CA GLN A 240 13.75 -12.54 9.73
C GLN A 240 13.26 -12.81 8.29
N LEU A 241 13.23 -11.75 7.48
CA LEU A 241 12.79 -11.79 6.08
C LEU A 241 14.00 -11.80 5.14
N GLY A 242 14.47 -12.99 4.80
CA GLY A 242 15.54 -13.17 3.81
C GLY A 242 15.14 -12.72 2.39
N PRO A 243 16.11 -12.61 1.47
CA PRO A 243 15.86 -12.21 0.08
C PRO A 243 14.91 -13.17 -0.67
N GLU A 244 14.79 -14.40 -0.21
CA GLU A 244 13.83 -15.38 -0.70
C GLU A 244 12.38 -15.12 -0.26
N ARG A 245 12.15 -14.25 0.73
CA ARG A 245 10.82 -13.85 1.22
C ARG A 245 10.46 -12.43 0.83
N LEU A 246 11.39 -11.49 0.98
CA LEU A 246 11.18 -10.08 0.67
C LEU A 246 12.24 -9.66 -0.36
N ARG A 247 11.82 -9.08 -1.48
CA ARG A 247 12.68 -8.37 -2.42
C ARG A 247 12.24 -6.91 -2.44
N CYS A 248 13.18 -5.99 -2.37
CA CYS A 248 12.90 -4.57 -2.44
C CYS A 248 13.59 -4.02 -3.68
N GLU A 249 12.89 -3.16 -4.40
CA GLU A 249 13.41 -2.39 -5.53
C GLU A 249 12.96 -0.95 -5.35
N THR A 250 13.83 -0.01 -5.71
CA THR A 250 13.51 1.42 -5.71
C THR A 250 13.51 1.94 -7.13
N GLU A 251 12.52 2.77 -7.47
CA GLU A 251 12.43 3.44 -8.76
C GLU A 251 12.27 4.94 -8.56
N ILE A 252 13.25 5.71 -9.03
CA ILE A 252 13.26 7.16 -8.91
C ILE A 252 12.71 7.76 -10.21
N GLY A 253 11.62 8.49 -10.12
CA GLY A 253 11.01 9.18 -11.25
C GLY A 253 9.67 9.79 -10.91
N ASN A 254 9.24 10.80 -11.66
CA ASN A 254 7.91 11.38 -11.47
C ASN A 254 6.85 10.52 -12.19
N VAL A 255 5.90 9.95 -11.44
CA VAL A 255 4.84 9.11 -12.03
C VAL A 255 4.00 9.83 -13.06
N LEU A 256 3.85 11.14 -12.94
CA LEU A 256 3.07 11.94 -13.89
C LEU A 256 3.76 12.03 -15.26
N ASP A 257 5.01 11.62 -15.39
CA ASP A 257 5.75 11.55 -16.67
C ASP A 257 5.40 10.29 -17.47
N LEU A 258 4.75 9.28 -16.85
CA LEU A 258 4.25 8.07 -17.52
C LEU A 258 5.33 7.32 -18.30
N SER A 259 6.49 7.14 -17.67
CA SER A 259 7.60 6.39 -18.28
C SER A 259 7.15 4.97 -18.68
N GLU A 260 7.74 4.44 -19.76
CA GLU A 260 7.50 3.05 -20.16
C GLU A 260 7.88 2.08 -19.04
N GLY A 261 8.95 2.38 -18.28
CA GLY A 261 9.35 1.62 -17.10
C GLY A 261 8.25 1.50 -16.05
N LEU A 262 7.57 2.61 -15.73
CA LEU A 262 6.44 2.60 -14.79
C LEU A 262 5.31 1.69 -15.29
N LEU A 263 4.94 1.79 -16.57
CA LEU A 263 3.86 0.96 -17.14
C LEU A 263 4.24 -0.52 -17.21
N GLU A 264 5.52 -0.84 -17.44
CA GLU A 264 6.02 -2.20 -17.33
C GLU A 264 5.95 -2.75 -15.89
N ARG A 265 6.17 -1.91 -14.88
CA ARG A 265 5.97 -2.28 -13.47
C ARG A 265 4.49 -2.56 -13.19
N VAL A 266 3.61 -1.66 -13.63
CA VAL A 266 2.15 -1.80 -13.50
C VAL A 266 1.66 -3.11 -14.10
N ALA A 267 2.13 -3.46 -15.31
CA ALA A 267 1.75 -4.68 -16.00
C ALA A 267 2.22 -5.98 -15.31
N LYS A 268 3.11 -5.88 -14.31
CA LYS A 268 3.63 -7.01 -13.51
C LYS A 268 3.12 -7.01 -12.07
N ALA A 269 2.38 -5.98 -11.65
CA ALA A 269 1.94 -5.81 -10.27
C ALA A 269 0.65 -6.58 -9.98
N ASP A 270 0.63 -7.31 -8.86
CA ASP A 270 -0.57 -7.95 -8.31
C ASP A 270 -1.37 -6.97 -7.43
N LEU A 271 -0.67 -5.99 -6.84
CA LEU A 271 -1.21 -4.90 -6.06
C LEU A 271 -0.48 -3.60 -6.40
N ILE A 272 -1.24 -2.53 -6.61
CA ILE A 272 -0.73 -1.17 -6.74
C ILE A 272 -1.27 -0.34 -5.58
N THR A 273 -0.41 0.37 -4.86
CA THR A 273 -0.83 1.16 -3.70
C THR A 273 -0.64 2.66 -3.96
N PHE A 274 -1.62 3.44 -3.52
CA PHE A 274 -1.57 4.89 -3.38
C PHE A 274 -1.92 5.22 -1.92
N LEU A 275 -0.92 5.33 -1.05
CA LEU A 275 -1.15 5.54 0.40
C LEU A 275 -0.70 6.95 0.82
N PHE A 276 -1.66 7.86 0.95
CA PHE A 276 -1.48 9.27 1.29
C PHE A 276 -0.62 10.03 0.28
N VAL A 277 -0.85 9.77 -1.01
CA VAL A 277 -0.16 10.43 -2.14
C VAL A 277 -1.14 10.93 -3.20
N LEU A 278 -2.36 10.39 -3.26
CA LEU A 278 -3.28 10.68 -4.36
C LEU A 278 -3.75 12.14 -4.30
N ASN A 279 -4.01 12.65 -3.10
CA ASN A 279 -4.28 14.06 -2.83
C ASN A 279 -3.17 15.01 -3.32
N GLU A 280 -1.90 14.61 -3.23
CA GLU A 280 -0.76 15.39 -3.71
C GLU A 280 -0.70 15.38 -5.23
N LEU A 281 -0.88 14.22 -5.86
CA LEU A 281 -0.93 14.10 -7.32
C LEU A 281 -2.06 14.95 -7.93
N PHE A 282 -3.23 14.97 -7.30
CA PHE A 282 -4.38 15.73 -7.77
C PHE A 282 -4.22 17.28 -7.74
N GLN A 283 -3.09 17.81 -7.27
CA GLN A 283 -2.71 19.20 -7.58
C GLN A 283 -2.62 19.43 -9.10
N ASP A 284 -2.18 18.42 -9.87
CA ASP A 284 -2.36 18.37 -11.34
C ASP A 284 -3.43 17.33 -11.71
N LYS A 285 -4.69 17.76 -11.66
CA LYS A 285 -5.85 16.91 -11.97
C LYS A 285 -5.75 16.26 -13.36
N LYS A 286 -5.28 17.00 -14.38
CA LYS A 286 -5.28 16.49 -15.77
C LYS A 286 -4.26 15.37 -15.92
N ARG A 287 -3.03 15.59 -15.45
CA ARG A 287 -1.97 14.57 -15.51
C ARG A 287 -2.30 13.38 -14.62
N THR A 288 -2.90 13.61 -13.45
CA THR A 288 -3.29 12.53 -12.54
C THR A 288 -4.39 11.65 -13.11
N MET A 289 -5.43 12.22 -13.75
CA MET A 289 -6.45 11.42 -14.41
C MET A 289 -5.87 10.63 -15.60
N LEU A 290 -4.91 11.20 -16.33
CA LEU A 290 -4.19 10.46 -17.38
C LEU A 290 -3.36 9.31 -16.79
N LEU A 291 -2.65 9.54 -15.68
CA LEU A 291 -1.91 8.52 -14.94
C LEU A 291 -2.81 7.36 -14.51
N VAL A 292 -3.91 7.66 -13.82
CA VAL A 292 -4.86 6.65 -13.37
C VAL A 292 -5.40 5.85 -14.56
N ALA A 293 -5.81 6.52 -15.65
CA ALA A 293 -6.30 5.84 -16.84
C ALA A 293 -5.25 4.90 -17.46
N ARG A 294 -3.99 5.33 -17.54
CA ARG A 294 -2.88 4.52 -18.10
C ARG A 294 -2.51 3.36 -17.18
N ILE A 295 -2.53 3.57 -15.86
CA ILE A 295 -2.34 2.49 -14.88
C ILE A 295 -3.44 1.44 -15.02
N VAL A 296 -4.72 1.85 -14.98
CA VAL A 296 -5.86 0.93 -15.07
C VAL A 296 -5.87 0.15 -16.39
N ALA A 297 -5.44 0.78 -17.49
CA ALA A 297 -5.30 0.11 -18.79
C ALA A 297 -4.17 -0.94 -18.82
N ALA A 298 -3.06 -0.69 -18.09
CA ALA A 298 -1.91 -1.58 -18.03
C ALA A 298 -1.99 -2.66 -16.94
N MET A 299 -2.88 -2.49 -15.94
CA MET A 299 -3.08 -3.45 -14.86
C MET A 299 -3.49 -4.84 -15.38
N PRO A 300 -2.93 -5.93 -14.84
CA PRO A 300 -3.43 -7.28 -15.10
C PRO A 300 -4.89 -7.45 -14.61
N SER A 301 -5.71 -8.21 -15.35
CA SER A 301 -7.04 -8.60 -14.86
C SER A 301 -6.92 -9.39 -13.55
N GLY A 302 -7.73 -9.03 -12.57
CA GLY A 302 -7.71 -9.55 -11.21
C GLY A 302 -6.67 -8.93 -10.27
N ALA A 303 -5.78 -8.06 -10.76
CA ALA A 303 -4.89 -7.28 -9.89
C ALA A 303 -5.69 -6.25 -9.08
N HIS A 304 -5.11 -5.80 -7.96
CA HIS A 304 -5.78 -4.87 -7.05
C HIS A 304 -5.13 -3.48 -7.05
N MET A 305 -5.95 -2.46 -6.80
CA MET A 305 -5.49 -1.11 -6.50
C MET A 305 -5.98 -0.71 -5.11
N LEU A 306 -5.07 -0.45 -4.19
CA LEU A 306 -5.38 0.05 -2.85
C LEU A 306 -5.14 1.55 -2.82
N VAL A 307 -6.19 2.31 -2.54
CA VAL A 307 -6.12 3.76 -2.38
C VAL A 307 -6.54 4.10 -0.97
N VAL A 308 -5.64 4.76 -0.24
CA VAL A 308 -5.88 5.26 1.10
C VAL A 308 -5.41 6.69 1.14
N ASP A 309 -6.26 7.60 1.61
CA ASP A 309 -5.88 9.00 1.76
C ASP A 309 -6.70 9.65 2.87
N SER A 310 -6.40 10.91 3.18
CA SER A 310 -7.12 11.66 4.22
C SER A 310 -8.64 11.68 3.99
N ALA A 311 -9.43 11.28 4.98
CA ALA A 311 -10.90 11.44 4.96
C ALA A 311 -11.32 12.86 5.37
N GLY A 312 -10.60 13.86 4.89
CA GLY A 312 -10.80 15.27 5.21
C GLY A 312 -10.51 16.16 4.01
N SER A 313 -10.51 17.47 4.23
CA SER A 313 -10.43 18.49 3.17
C SER A 313 -9.14 18.44 2.33
N PHE A 314 -8.10 17.73 2.78
CA PHE A 314 -6.89 17.48 1.98
C PHE A 314 -7.18 16.70 0.71
N SER A 315 -8.21 15.85 0.72
CA SER A 315 -8.59 14.98 -0.40
C SER A 315 -9.83 15.50 -1.13
N ASN A 316 -10.13 16.79 -0.98
CA ASN A 316 -11.17 17.49 -1.73
C ASN A 316 -10.62 17.97 -3.08
N LEU A 317 -11.37 17.70 -4.14
CA LEU A 317 -11.12 18.15 -5.50
C LEU A 317 -12.26 19.05 -5.98
N LYS A 318 -11.92 20.23 -6.52
CA LYS A 318 -12.90 21.09 -7.18
C LYS A 318 -13.08 20.68 -8.65
N VAL A 319 -14.33 20.42 -9.04
CA VAL A 319 -14.72 20.14 -10.43
C VAL A 319 -15.89 21.05 -10.78
N GLY A 320 -15.59 22.09 -11.57
CA GLY A 320 -16.50 23.22 -11.74
C GLY A 320 -16.74 23.91 -10.40
N GLU A 321 -18.01 24.09 -10.05
CA GLU A 321 -18.43 24.71 -8.77
C GLU A 321 -18.58 23.71 -7.63
N ARG A 322 -18.51 22.40 -7.91
CA ARG A 322 -18.72 21.35 -6.92
C ARG A 322 -17.40 20.82 -6.37
N THR A 323 -17.45 20.37 -5.12
CA THR A 323 -16.32 19.73 -4.43
C THR A 323 -16.63 18.25 -4.25
N TYR A 324 -15.68 17.40 -4.62
CA TYR A 324 -15.78 15.95 -4.54
C TYR A 324 -14.58 15.40 -3.79
N MET A 325 -14.72 14.23 -3.16
CA MET A 325 -13.57 13.49 -2.67
C MET A 325 -12.82 12.89 -3.87
N VAL A 326 -11.48 12.90 -3.84
CA VAL A 326 -10.64 12.40 -4.96
C VAL A 326 -10.97 10.96 -5.36
N TYR A 327 -11.34 10.09 -4.41
CA TYR A 327 -11.71 8.71 -4.72
C TYR A 327 -12.94 8.61 -5.63
N MET A 328 -13.84 9.60 -5.60
CA MET A 328 -15.03 9.59 -6.45
C MET A 328 -14.66 9.64 -7.93
N MET A 329 -13.47 10.15 -8.29
CA MET A 329 -13.00 10.12 -9.67
C MET A 329 -12.64 8.70 -10.12
N LEU A 330 -12.23 7.83 -9.19
CA LEU A 330 -11.84 6.45 -9.45
C LEU A 330 -13.05 5.51 -9.36
N ASP A 331 -14.00 5.76 -8.45
CA ASP A 331 -15.23 4.97 -8.29
C ASP A 331 -16.06 4.85 -9.59
N HIS A 332 -15.92 5.80 -10.53
CA HIS A 332 -16.65 5.81 -11.80
C HIS A 332 -15.91 5.11 -12.96
N LEU A 333 -14.72 4.56 -12.73
CA LEU A 333 -13.96 3.88 -13.78
C LEU A 333 -14.53 2.49 -14.03
N LYS A 334 -15.09 2.28 -15.23
CA LYS A 334 -15.79 1.03 -15.64
C LYS A 334 -14.93 -0.23 -15.59
N ASP A 335 -13.61 -0.06 -15.66
CA ASP A 335 -12.61 -1.13 -15.64
C ASP A 335 -12.21 -1.58 -14.22
N LEU A 336 -12.71 -0.89 -13.20
CA LEU A 336 -12.44 -1.18 -11.80
C LEU A 336 -13.73 -1.56 -11.07
N GLU A 337 -13.68 -2.67 -10.35
CA GLU A 337 -14.71 -3.08 -9.42
C GLU A 337 -14.28 -2.72 -8.00
N ILE A 338 -15.14 -2.01 -7.26
CA ILE A 338 -14.90 -1.75 -5.83
C ILE A 338 -15.17 -3.04 -5.05
N VAL A 339 -14.11 -3.64 -4.50
CA VAL A 339 -14.21 -4.86 -3.68
C VAL A 339 -14.22 -4.57 -2.18
N HIS A 340 -13.77 -3.37 -1.77
CA HIS A 340 -13.93 -2.86 -0.42
C HIS A 340 -13.89 -1.32 -0.43
N GLN A 341 -14.72 -0.69 0.40
CA GLN A 341 -14.70 0.75 0.60
C GLN A 341 -15.12 1.15 2.01
N ASP A 342 -14.50 2.21 2.51
CA ASP A 342 -14.97 2.97 3.66
C ASP A 342 -14.63 4.45 3.41
N ASP A 343 -15.59 5.34 3.63
CA ASP A 343 -15.43 6.77 3.33
C ASP A 343 -14.67 7.52 4.42
N ALA A 344 -14.66 7.01 5.65
CA ALA A 344 -13.99 7.65 6.77
C ALA A 344 -13.82 6.70 7.97
N THR A 345 -12.65 6.08 8.08
CA THR A 345 -12.25 5.27 9.23
C THR A 345 -11.17 5.98 10.05
N TRP A 346 -11.23 5.80 11.38
CA TRP A 346 -10.19 6.24 12.29
C TRP A 346 -9.25 5.09 12.63
N TYR A 347 -7.97 5.22 12.24
CA TYR A 347 -6.89 4.47 12.84
C TYR A 347 -6.44 5.17 14.14
N ARG A 348 -6.44 4.41 15.23
CA ARG A 348 -5.93 4.84 16.54
C ARG A 348 -4.64 4.10 16.84
N CYS A 349 -3.57 4.84 17.13
CA CYS A 349 -2.33 4.22 17.58
C CYS A 349 -2.58 3.41 18.86
N PRO A 350 -2.03 2.19 18.98
CA PRO A 350 -2.28 1.34 20.15
C PRO A 350 -1.83 2.02 21.45
N PRO A 351 -2.60 1.88 22.55
CA PRO A 351 -2.13 2.35 23.84
C PRO A 351 -0.93 1.52 24.32
N GLY A 352 -0.05 2.14 25.12
CA GLY A 352 1.06 1.43 25.78
C GLY A 352 2.30 1.19 24.93
N VAL A 353 2.29 1.57 23.64
CA VAL A 353 3.51 1.60 22.84
C VAL A 353 4.36 2.83 23.14
N THR A 354 5.66 2.72 22.97
CA THR A 354 6.64 3.79 23.23
C THR A 354 7.39 4.14 21.96
N TYR A 355 7.44 5.43 21.66
CA TYR A 355 8.25 6.00 20.59
C TYR A 355 8.76 7.39 21.02
N PRO A 356 9.95 7.85 20.59
CA PRO A 356 10.52 9.14 21.02
C PRO A 356 9.70 10.37 20.61
N LEU A 357 8.83 10.23 19.61
CA LEU A 357 7.98 11.29 19.09
C LEU A 357 6.50 10.92 19.27
N LYS A 358 5.64 11.93 19.31
CA LYS A 358 4.19 11.74 19.37
C LYS A 358 3.70 10.97 18.13
N LEU A 359 3.07 9.83 18.36
CA LEU A 359 2.35 9.09 17.33
C LEU A 359 1.01 9.75 17.04
N GLU A 360 0.61 9.81 15.77
CA GLU A 360 -0.60 10.49 15.33
C GLU A 360 -1.66 9.48 14.88
N ASN A 361 -2.88 9.68 15.38
CA ASN A 361 -4.05 8.98 14.86
C ASN A 361 -4.36 9.49 13.46
N MET A 362 -4.92 8.64 12.60
CA MET A 362 -5.20 8.98 11.21
C MET A 362 -6.66 8.74 10.88
N ARG A 363 -7.32 9.75 10.32
CA ARG A 363 -8.63 9.60 9.67
C ARG A 363 -8.41 9.45 8.18
N HIS A 364 -8.83 8.33 7.61
CA HIS A 364 -8.60 8.03 6.21
C HIS A 364 -9.84 7.42 5.57
N PHE A 365 -9.98 7.57 4.26
CA PHE A 365 -10.84 6.70 3.49
C PHE A 365 -10.00 5.52 2.99
N ILE A 366 -10.67 4.44 2.62
CA ILE A 366 -10.05 3.32 1.92
C ILE A 366 -10.91 2.93 0.72
N ARG A 367 -10.23 2.60 -0.37
CA ARG A 367 -10.79 1.91 -1.53
C ARG A 367 -9.86 0.78 -1.91
N ILE A 368 -10.42 -0.41 -2.08
CA ILE A 368 -9.74 -1.53 -2.73
C ILE A 368 -10.52 -1.81 -4.00
N TYR A 369 -9.87 -1.60 -5.14
CA TYR A 369 -10.40 -1.94 -6.44
C TYR A 369 -9.80 -3.24 -6.94
N ARG A 370 -10.56 -3.98 -7.75
CA ARG A 370 -10.10 -5.10 -8.56
C ARG A 370 -10.22 -4.71 -10.04
N LYS A 371 -9.15 -4.90 -10.81
CA LYS A 371 -9.18 -4.74 -12.27
C LYS A 371 -10.02 -5.87 -12.87
N LEU A 372 -11.02 -5.49 -13.68
CA LEU A 372 -11.88 -6.42 -14.43
C LEU A 372 -11.13 -7.10 -15.57
#